data_AF-A0A8T4NVV9-F1
#
_entry.id   AF-A0A8T4NVV9-F1
#
_cell.length_a   1.000
_cell.length_b   1.000
_cell.length_c   1.000
_cell.angle_alpha   90.00
_cell.angle_beta   90.00
_cell.angle_gamma   90.00
#
_symmetry.space_group_name_H-M   'P 1'
#
loop_
_entity.id
_entity.type
_entity.pdbx_description
1 polymer ?
#
loop_
_entity_poly.entity_id
_entity_poly.type
_entity_poly.pdbx_seq_one_letter_code
_entity_poly.pdbx_strand_id
1 'polypeptide(L)'
;MKKSHLLLIPLAIFLIFILLVVIGTLTKDKTPDTNQNNIPPHINAGDADLSKGVSLSPISYSGNDFTNFFTKAKEAGSLISWAGNWEELKNKNSAPYVHMKLSSEYDYIPVIITSLPSSYSDDYVTTISNFAKENKPNYFGLGNEINTNYQESYSETFSKTYDEIKKVSPSTQVFTIFQLEKMKQKEDWNLISNFEKADFIAFTTYPIIIYQTPSKIPDNYYSEITQKTSKQIAFTEVGWQRKDNQQVEFIKKFSIISSSVNSKFKIWTFLYDQNTISPFNTMGLLQKNQETSESFEEWEKI
;
A
#
# COMPACT_ATOMS: atom_id res chain seq x y z
N MET A 1 -9.11 12.81 39.53
CA MET A 1 -8.14 12.11 38.68
C MET A 1 -8.81 10.89 38.05
N LYS A 2 -9.36 11.03 36.84
CA LYS A 2 -9.91 9.90 36.08
C LYS A 2 -8.78 9.31 35.25
N LYS A 3 -8.36 8.08 35.58
CA LYS A 3 -7.45 7.29 34.74
C LYS A 3 -8.19 7.00 33.44
N SER A 4 -7.78 7.64 32.34
CA SER A 4 -8.21 7.25 31.00
C SER A 4 -7.67 5.85 30.74
N HIS A 5 -8.57 4.89 30.52
CA HIS A 5 -8.22 3.62 29.92
C HIS A 5 -7.67 3.91 28.53
N LEU A 6 -6.35 3.96 28.41
CA LEU A 6 -5.64 3.90 27.14
C LEU A 6 -5.97 2.51 26.59
N LEU A 7 -6.93 2.44 25.68
CA LEU A 7 -7.16 1.28 24.84
C LEU A 7 -5.87 1.07 24.04
N LEU A 8 -5.00 0.22 24.58
CA LEU A 8 -4.00 -0.50 23.81
C LEU A 8 -4.78 -1.23 22.72
N ILE A 9 -4.78 -0.67 21.51
CA ILE A 9 -5.03 -1.41 20.27
C ILE A 9 -3.65 -1.78 19.73
N PRO A 10 -2.96 -2.82 20.25
CA PRO A 10 -1.79 -3.36 19.58
C PRO A 10 -2.27 -4.36 18.52
N LEU A 11 -1.54 -4.43 17.41
CA LEU A 11 -1.46 -5.63 16.56
C LEU A 11 -2.66 -6.02 15.67
N ALA A 12 -3.59 -5.14 15.32
CA ALA A 12 -4.67 -5.54 14.40
C ALA A 12 -4.33 -5.48 12.89
N ILE A 13 -3.26 -4.78 12.49
CA ILE A 13 -2.98 -4.55 11.05
C ILE A 13 -2.08 -5.65 10.46
N PHE A 14 -1.41 -6.47 11.28
CA PHE A 14 -0.49 -7.50 10.79
C PHE A 14 -1.13 -8.84 10.41
N LEU A 15 -2.46 -8.99 10.55
CA LEU A 15 -3.13 -10.30 10.48
C LEU A 15 -4.01 -10.53 9.24
N ILE A 16 -3.93 -9.68 8.23
CA ILE A 16 -4.67 -9.89 6.98
C ILE A 16 -3.71 -9.78 5.83
N PHE A 17 -3.15 -10.93 5.44
CA PHE A 17 -2.94 -11.40 4.07
C PHE A 17 -2.00 -12.61 4.14
N ILE A 18 -2.47 -13.69 4.77
CA ILE A 18 -1.96 -15.03 4.47
C ILE A 18 -3.13 -15.78 3.87
N LEU A 19 -3.25 -15.75 2.55
CA LEU A 19 -4.09 -16.71 1.84
C LEU A 19 -3.32 -17.27 0.65
N LEU A 20 -3.08 -18.57 0.72
CA LEU A 20 -2.59 -19.38 -0.41
C LEU A 20 -3.60 -19.29 -1.55
N VAL A 21 -3.22 -18.64 -2.65
CA VAL A 21 -3.92 -18.82 -3.92
C VAL A 21 -3.58 -20.22 -4.42
N VAL A 22 -4.42 -21.20 -4.12
CA VAL A 22 -4.43 -22.46 -4.88
C VAL A 22 -5.20 -22.17 -6.16
N ILE A 23 -4.48 -21.91 -7.26
CA ILE A 23 -5.07 -21.88 -8.60
C ILE A 23 -5.49 -23.31 -8.94
N GLY A 24 -6.71 -23.67 -8.53
CA GLY A 24 -7.40 -24.86 -8.98
C GLY A 24 -7.71 -24.72 -10.47
N THR A 25 -7.27 -25.69 -11.24
CA THR A 25 -7.41 -25.83 -12.69
C THR A 25 -8.83 -25.54 -13.19
N LEU A 26 -9.07 -24.33 -13.70
CA LEU A 26 -10.23 -24.01 -14.54
C LEU A 26 -9.83 -22.99 -15.60
N THR A 27 -9.32 -23.50 -16.72
CA THR A 27 -9.75 -23.16 -18.09
C THR A 27 -8.94 -24.03 -19.06
N LYS A 28 -9.55 -25.11 -19.52
CA LYS A 28 -9.29 -25.59 -20.88
C LYS A 28 -9.89 -24.53 -21.80
N ASP A 29 -9.05 -23.65 -22.33
CA ASP A 29 -9.02 -23.27 -23.75
C ASP A 29 -8.16 -22.01 -23.93
N LYS A 30 -6.91 -22.30 -24.31
CA LYS A 30 -5.82 -21.50 -24.91
C LYS A 30 -4.56 -21.69 -24.10
N THR A 31 -3.76 -22.66 -24.53
CA THR A 31 -2.36 -22.82 -24.14
C THR A 31 -1.66 -21.47 -24.32
N PRO A 32 -1.14 -20.84 -23.26
CA PRO A 32 -0.26 -19.70 -23.41
C PRO A 32 1.06 -20.22 -23.96
N ASP A 33 1.51 -19.64 -25.06
CA ASP A 33 2.80 -19.90 -25.67
C ASP A 33 3.90 -19.64 -24.63
N THR A 34 4.57 -20.69 -24.17
CA THR A 34 5.64 -20.64 -23.18
C THR A 34 6.92 -20.13 -23.84
N ASN A 35 6.97 -18.83 -24.15
CA ASN A 35 8.20 -18.11 -24.41
C ASN A 35 8.63 -17.35 -23.15
N GLN A 36 9.53 -17.97 -22.40
CA GLN A 36 10.05 -17.55 -21.09
C GLN A 36 10.99 -16.32 -21.11
N ASN A 37 10.96 -15.46 -22.14
CA ASN A 37 11.93 -14.37 -22.29
C ASN A 37 11.34 -12.96 -22.42
N ASN A 38 10.03 -12.77 -22.22
CA ASN A 38 9.42 -11.45 -22.29
C ASN A 38 9.32 -10.84 -20.89
N ILE A 39 10.41 -10.18 -20.46
CA ILE A 39 10.36 -9.19 -19.39
C ILE A 39 9.30 -8.15 -19.82
N PRO A 40 8.26 -7.86 -19.01
CA PRO A 40 7.29 -6.85 -19.41
C PRO A 40 8.01 -5.51 -19.62
N PRO A 41 7.78 -4.84 -20.77
CA PRO A 41 8.28 -3.49 -20.95
C PRO A 41 7.71 -2.60 -19.86
N HIS A 42 8.48 -1.60 -19.42
CA HIS A 42 7.97 -0.48 -18.63
C HIS A 42 6.64 -0.04 -19.25
N ILE A 43 5.55 -0.10 -18.46
CA ILE A 43 4.23 0.34 -18.93
C ILE A 43 4.41 1.81 -19.31
N ASN A 44 4.28 2.11 -20.61
CA ASN A 44 4.19 3.47 -21.11
C ASN A 44 2.85 4.00 -20.60
N ALA A 45 2.90 4.71 -19.47
CA ALA A 45 1.78 5.37 -18.81
C ALA A 45 1.22 6.54 -19.64
N GLY A 46 0.81 6.27 -20.88
CA GLY A 46 0.07 7.22 -21.69
C GLY A 46 -1.33 7.37 -21.09
N ASP A 47 -1.56 8.51 -20.43
CA ASP A 47 -2.80 8.97 -19.80
C ASP A 47 -3.19 8.33 -18.44
N ALA A 48 -2.39 7.41 -17.90
CA ALA A 48 -2.64 6.80 -16.58
C ALA A 48 -2.47 7.82 -15.43
N ASP A 49 -3.47 7.95 -14.56
CA ASP A 49 -3.37 8.76 -13.34
C ASP A 49 -2.46 8.06 -12.32
N LEU A 50 -1.19 8.47 -12.33
CA LEU A 50 -0.14 7.94 -11.46
C LEU A 50 -0.21 8.48 -10.03
N SER A 51 -1.14 9.38 -9.75
CA SER A 51 -1.24 10.04 -8.45
C SER A 51 -2.06 9.25 -7.44
N LYS A 52 -2.82 8.23 -7.87
CA LYS A 52 -3.70 7.48 -6.96
C LYS A 52 -4.02 6.04 -7.35
N GLY A 53 -4.64 5.33 -6.40
CA GLY A 53 -5.14 3.98 -6.60
C GLY A 53 -5.71 3.33 -5.34
N VAL A 54 -5.76 2.00 -5.31
CA VAL A 54 -6.34 1.21 -4.21
C VAL A 54 -5.45 0.00 -3.86
N SER A 55 -5.53 -0.51 -2.63
CA SER A 55 -4.86 -1.78 -2.32
C SER A 55 -5.62 -2.98 -2.89
N LEU A 56 -4.90 -4.05 -3.21
CA LEU A 56 -5.46 -5.34 -3.63
C LEU A 56 -6.43 -5.84 -2.56
N SER A 57 -7.72 -5.75 -2.87
CA SER A 57 -8.81 -6.00 -1.92
C SER A 57 -10.07 -6.47 -2.65
N PRO A 58 -9.98 -7.58 -3.41
CA PRO A 58 -11.12 -8.13 -4.12
C PRO A 58 -12.21 -8.59 -3.14
N ILE A 59 -13.42 -8.79 -3.65
CA ILE A 59 -14.53 -9.38 -2.88
C ILE A 59 -14.14 -10.77 -2.36
N SER A 60 -13.47 -11.55 -3.21
CA SER A 60 -12.84 -12.82 -2.89
C SER A 60 -11.59 -13.04 -3.77
N TYR A 61 -10.67 -13.87 -3.29
CA TYR A 61 -9.42 -14.21 -3.99
C TYR A 61 -9.58 -15.37 -5.00
N SER A 62 -10.81 -15.60 -5.47
CA SER A 62 -11.13 -16.72 -6.36
C SER A 62 -12.01 -16.31 -7.53
N GLY A 63 -11.90 -17.07 -8.61
CA GLY A 63 -12.75 -16.94 -9.80
C GLY A 63 -12.81 -15.51 -10.34
N ASN A 64 -14.01 -15.12 -10.76
CA ASN A 64 -14.25 -13.83 -11.42
C ASN A 64 -14.09 -12.64 -10.47
N ASP A 65 -14.30 -12.80 -9.16
CA ASP A 65 -14.14 -11.70 -8.20
C ASP A 65 -12.71 -11.15 -8.21
N PHE A 66 -11.72 -12.04 -8.33
CA PHE A 66 -10.31 -11.66 -8.36
C PHE A 66 -9.94 -10.92 -9.64
N THR A 67 -10.38 -11.41 -10.80
CA THR A 67 -10.09 -10.76 -12.09
C THR A 67 -10.87 -9.47 -12.28
N ASN A 68 -12.16 -9.45 -11.88
CA ASN A 68 -13.03 -8.27 -11.97
C ASN A 68 -12.53 -7.12 -11.08
N PHE A 69 -11.87 -7.44 -9.96
CA PHE A 69 -11.24 -6.43 -9.12
C PHE A 69 -10.29 -5.53 -9.92
N PHE A 70 -9.44 -6.08 -10.79
CA PHE A 70 -8.44 -5.27 -11.51
C PHE A 70 -9.10 -4.33 -12.52
N THR A 71 -10.14 -4.79 -13.20
CA THR A 71 -10.94 -3.93 -14.09
C THR A 71 -11.55 -2.78 -13.31
N LYS A 72 -12.17 -3.06 -12.15
CA LYS A 72 -12.83 -2.02 -11.35
C LYS A 72 -11.85 -1.10 -10.63
N ALA A 73 -10.72 -1.63 -10.15
CA ALA A 73 -9.71 -0.86 -9.43
C ALA A 73 -9.10 0.25 -10.29
N LYS A 74 -9.01 0.06 -11.60
CA LYS A 74 -8.49 1.08 -12.54
C LYS A 74 -9.34 2.34 -12.60
N GLU A 75 -10.64 2.22 -12.40
CA GLU A 75 -11.53 3.38 -12.32
C GLU A 75 -11.16 4.25 -11.10
N ALA A 76 -10.67 3.63 -10.01
CA ALA A 76 -10.20 4.35 -8.81
C ALA A 76 -8.77 4.91 -8.92
N GLY A 77 -8.06 4.64 -10.01
CA GLY A 77 -6.67 5.08 -10.24
C GLY A 77 -5.78 3.98 -10.82
N SER A 78 -4.58 4.36 -11.27
CA SER A 78 -3.70 3.43 -11.97
C SER A 78 -2.74 2.66 -11.07
N LEU A 79 -2.76 2.89 -9.75
CA LEU A 79 -1.93 2.16 -8.79
C LEU A 79 -2.72 1.05 -8.09
N ILE A 80 -2.11 -0.14 -8.00
CA ILE A 80 -2.64 -1.20 -7.14
C ILE A 80 -1.52 -1.74 -6.26
N SER A 81 -1.68 -1.59 -4.95
CA SER A 81 -0.70 -2.11 -3.99
C SER A 81 -0.98 -3.54 -3.59
N TRP A 82 0.10 -4.31 -3.41
CA TRP A 82 0.10 -5.54 -2.65
C TRP A 82 1.00 -5.35 -1.43
N ALA A 83 0.53 -5.75 -0.26
CA ALA A 83 1.31 -5.72 0.97
C ALA A 83 1.27 -7.10 1.63
N GLY A 84 2.43 -7.66 1.98
CA GLY A 84 2.49 -9.01 2.57
C GLY A 84 3.85 -9.39 3.14
N ASN A 85 4.02 -10.68 3.42
CA ASN A 85 5.27 -11.19 3.97
C ASN A 85 6.31 -11.33 2.85
N TRP A 86 7.54 -10.85 3.08
CA TRP A 86 8.63 -10.96 2.12
C TRP A 86 8.93 -12.41 1.71
N GLU A 87 8.67 -13.39 2.58
CA GLU A 87 8.91 -14.81 2.29
C GLU A 87 8.08 -15.32 1.12
N GLU A 88 6.93 -14.69 0.84
CA GLU A 88 6.09 -15.03 -0.32
C GLU A 88 6.85 -14.81 -1.64
N LEU A 89 7.84 -13.91 -1.67
CA LEU A 89 8.67 -13.65 -2.85
C LEU A 89 9.63 -14.80 -3.19
N LYS A 90 9.75 -15.82 -2.33
CA LYS A 90 10.49 -17.06 -2.63
C LYS A 90 9.73 -17.99 -3.57
N ASN A 91 8.41 -17.83 -3.69
CA ASN A 91 7.57 -18.67 -4.52
C ASN A 91 7.03 -17.88 -5.73
N LYS A 92 7.38 -18.28 -6.95
CA LYS A 92 6.92 -17.61 -8.18
C LYS A 92 5.41 -17.72 -8.46
N ASN A 93 4.72 -18.60 -7.74
CA ASN A 93 3.26 -18.73 -7.82
C ASN A 93 2.53 -17.94 -6.72
N SER A 94 3.25 -17.14 -5.92
CA SER A 94 2.64 -16.34 -4.85
C SER A 94 1.96 -15.09 -5.38
N ALA A 95 1.15 -14.47 -4.52
CA ALA A 95 0.40 -13.25 -4.80
C ALA A 95 1.24 -12.12 -5.44
N PRO A 96 2.45 -11.76 -4.97
CA PRO A 96 3.22 -10.67 -5.57
C PRO A 96 3.69 -10.94 -7.00
N TYR A 97 4.01 -12.19 -7.37
CA TYR A 97 4.35 -12.52 -8.76
C TYR A 97 3.11 -12.51 -9.67
N VAL A 98 1.98 -13.03 -9.16
CA VAL A 98 0.70 -12.94 -9.87
C VAL A 98 0.32 -11.47 -10.07
N HIS A 99 0.48 -10.64 -9.05
CA HIS A 99 0.24 -9.20 -9.11
C HIS A 99 1.12 -8.52 -10.18
N MET A 100 2.42 -8.78 -10.19
CA MET A 100 3.32 -8.25 -11.22
C MET A 100 2.90 -8.68 -12.63
N LYS A 101 2.52 -9.95 -12.82
CA LYS A 101 2.06 -10.45 -14.13
C LYS A 101 0.76 -9.76 -14.59
N LEU A 102 -0.23 -9.67 -13.70
CA LEU A 102 -1.53 -9.08 -14.01
C LEU A 102 -1.44 -7.57 -14.25
N SER A 103 -0.43 -6.89 -13.71
CA SER A 103 -0.22 -5.46 -13.96
C SER A 103 -0.12 -5.09 -15.45
N SER A 104 0.53 -5.94 -16.25
CA SER A 104 0.62 -5.72 -17.70
C SER A 104 -0.66 -6.14 -18.43
N GLU A 105 -1.36 -7.16 -17.93
CA GLU A 105 -2.61 -7.65 -18.54
C GLU A 105 -3.76 -6.66 -18.36
N TYR A 106 -3.85 -6.06 -17.17
CA TYR A 106 -4.90 -5.10 -16.84
C TYR A 106 -4.44 -3.65 -17.00
N ASP A 107 -3.16 -3.40 -17.29
CA ASP A 107 -2.59 -2.06 -17.49
C ASP A 107 -2.75 -1.17 -16.25
N TYR A 108 -2.11 -1.57 -15.17
CA TYR A 108 -1.96 -0.79 -13.94
C TYR A 108 -0.51 -0.86 -13.45
N ILE A 109 -0.12 0.04 -12.54
CA ILE A 109 1.22 0.05 -11.95
C ILE A 109 1.20 -0.64 -10.58
N PRO A 110 1.95 -1.73 -10.40
CA PRO A 110 2.00 -2.45 -9.14
C PRO A 110 2.87 -1.70 -8.13
N VAL A 111 2.39 -1.61 -6.88
CA VAL A 111 3.17 -1.18 -5.73
C VAL A 111 3.39 -2.38 -4.82
N ILE A 112 4.62 -2.88 -4.74
CA ILE A 112 4.95 -4.06 -3.92
C ILE A 112 5.43 -3.58 -2.56
N ILE A 113 4.80 -4.03 -1.48
CA ILE A 113 5.16 -3.68 -0.10
C ILE A 113 5.41 -4.98 0.66
N THR A 114 6.56 -5.06 1.33
CA THR A 114 6.91 -6.24 2.13
C THR A 114 7.13 -5.88 3.59
N SER A 115 6.94 -6.84 4.48
CA SER A 115 7.45 -6.75 5.85
C SER A 115 8.99 -6.68 5.88
N LEU A 116 9.53 -6.10 6.95
CA LEU A 116 10.94 -6.24 7.32
C LEU A 116 11.11 -7.38 8.34
N PRO A 117 12.18 -8.19 8.24
CA PRO A 117 12.52 -9.14 9.30
C PRO A 117 12.95 -8.39 10.56
N SER A 118 12.68 -8.95 11.74
CA SER A 118 13.03 -8.34 13.03
C SER A 118 14.55 -8.19 13.28
N SER A 119 15.35 -8.96 12.55
CA SER A 119 16.81 -8.88 12.53
C SER A 119 17.33 -8.87 11.10
N TYR A 120 18.55 -8.37 10.92
CA TYR A 120 19.24 -8.47 9.64
C TYR A 120 19.26 -9.92 9.14
N SER A 121 19.07 -10.10 7.82
CA SER A 121 19.03 -11.40 7.16
C SER A 121 19.54 -11.31 5.73
N ASP A 122 20.61 -12.05 5.40
CA ASP A 122 21.12 -12.12 4.03
C ASP A 122 20.12 -12.80 3.08
N ASP A 123 19.31 -13.74 3.62
CA ASP A 123 18.24 -14.39 2.86
C ASP A 123 17.13 -13.40 2.47
N TYR A 124 16.80 -12.46 3.37
CA TYR A 124 15.91 -11.35 3.04
C TYR A 124 16.47 -10.51 1.89
N VAL A 125 17.71 -10.01 2.04
CA VAL A 125 18.38 -9.18 1.03
C VAL A 125 18.42 -9.87 -0.33
N THR A 126 18.78 -11.16 -0.34
CA THR A 126 18.87 -11.98 -1.56
C THR A 126 17.50 -12.19 -2.20
N THR A 127 16.48 -12.50 -1.39
CA THR A 127 15.10 -12.71 -1.87
C THR A 127 14.54 -11.44 -2.50
N ILE A 128 14.67 -10.30 -1.83
CA ILE A 128 14.17 -9.01 -2.32
C ILE A 128 14.91 -8.59 -3.61
N SER A 129 16.23 -8.68 -3.64
CA SER A 129 17.02 -8.28 -4.82
C SER A 129 16.75 -9.18 -6.03
N ASN A 130 16.58 -10.50 -5.84
CA ASN A 130 16.19 -11.41 -6.91
C ASN A 130 14.80 -11.07 -7.49
N PHE A 131 13.82 -10.78 -6.63
CA PHE A 131 12.50 -10.34 -7.09
C PHE A 131 12.59 -9.04 -7.90
N ALA A 132 13.37 -8.07 -7.43
CA ALA A 132 13.57 -6.79 -8.14
C ALA A 132 14.29 -6.97 -9.48
N LYS A 133 15.30 -7.85 -9.55
CA LYS A 133 16.00 -8.18 -10.79
C LYS A 133 15.08 -8.75 -11.86
N GLU A 134 14.19 -9.65 -11.46
CA GLU A 134 13.29 -10.37 -12.36
C GLU A 134 12.10 -9.51 -12.80
N ASN A 135 11.45 -8.83 -11.85
CA ASN A 135 10.16 -8.16 -12.09
C ASN A 135 10.28 -6.65 -12.27
N LYS A 136 11.39 -6.02 -11.85
CA LYS A 136 11.67 -4.58 -11.98
C LYS A 136 10.47 -3.68 -11.59
N PRO A 137 9.90 -3.83 -10.38
CA PRO A 137 8.73 -3.05 -9.99
C PRO A 137 9.03 -1.55 -10.01
N ASN A 138 8.05 -0.72 -10.38
CA ASN A 138 8.18 0.74 -10.31
C ASN A 138 8.38 1.21 -8.87
N TYR A 139 7.65 0.60 -7.94
CA TYR A 139 7.62 0.95 -6.52
C TYR A 139 7.80 -0.29 -5.65
N PHE A 140 8.79 -0.26 -4.75
CA PHE A 140 9.08 -1.34 -3.82
C PHE A 140 9.23 -0.80 -2.38
N GLY A 141 8.18 -0.98 -1.58
CA GLY A 141 8.14 -0.67 -0.17
C GLY A 141 8.80 -1.76 0.68
N LEU A 142 9.78 -1.37 1.48
CA LEU A 142 10.45 -2.23 2.45
C LEU A 142 10.03 -1.80 3.86
N GLY A 143 9.21 -2.63 4.49
CA GLY A 143 8.61 -2.38 5.78
C GLY A 143 7.30 -1.59 5.66
N ASN A 144 6.21 -2.19 6.13
CA ASN A 144 4.95 -1.51 6.36
C ASN A 144 4.85 -1.04 7.82
N GLU A 145 4.47 0.22 8.03
CA GLU A 145 4.24 0.80 9.36
C GLU A 145 5.37 0.53 10.37
N ILE A 146 6.63 0.74 9.97
CA ILE A 146 7.79 0.24 10.71
C ILE A 146 7.94 0.81 12.14
N ASN A 147 7.35 1.98 12.41
CA ASN A 147 7.28 2.59 13.75
C ASN A 147 6.26 1.91 14.69
N THR A 148 5.45 0.98 14.19
CA THR A 148 4.53 0.24 15.04
C THR A 148 5.26 -0.72 15.97
N ASN A 149 6.33 -1.33 15.47
CA ASN A 149 7.23 -2.21 16.20
C ASN A 149 8.66 -2.05 15.69
N TYR A 150 9.21 -0.84 15.86
CA TYR A 150 10.54 -0.49 15.35
C TYR A 150 11.63 -1.39 15.97
N GLN A 151 12.54 -1.88 15.11
CA GLN A 151 13.75 -2.57 15.50
C GLN A 151 14.95 -1.78 14.98
N GLU A 152 16.02 -1.67 15.78
CA GLU A 152 17.23 -0.94 15.38
C GLU A 152 17.84 -1.48 14.07
N SER A 153 17.69 -2.79 13.84
CA SER A 153 18.14 -3.51 12.65
C SER A 153 17.43 -3.09 11.35
N TYR A 154 16.26 -2.42 11.42
CA TYR A 154 15.48 -2.06 10.24
C TYR A 154 16.20 -1.08 9.33
N SER A 155 16.88 -0.09 9.90
CA SER A 155 17.62 0.92 9.12
C SER A 155 18.79 0.31 8.33
N GLU A 156 19.57 -0.56 8.98
CA GLU A 156 20.67 -1.29 8.35
C GLU A 156 20.14 -2.25 7.27
N THR A 157 19.10 -3.03 7.60
CA THR A 157 18.48 -3.98 6.66
C THR A 157 17.94 -3.25 5.44
N PHE A 158 17.24 -2.14 5.63
CA PHE A 158 16.77 -1.29 4.54
C PHE A 158 17.92 -0.79 3.67
N SER A 159 18.96 -0.22 4.29
CA SER A 159 20.10 0.39 3.59
C SER A 159 20.87 -0.61 2.72
N LYS A 160 21.09 -1.83 3.21
CA LYS A 160 21.76 -2.90 2.46
C LYS A 160 20.87 -3.45 1.35
N THR A 161 19.60 -3.69 1.63
CA THR A 161 18.65 -4.17 0.61
C THR A 161 18.45 -3.15 -0.50
N TYR A 162 18.39 -1.85 -0.16
CA TYR A 162 18.35 -0.76 -1.13
C TYR A 162 19.53 -0.84 -2.12
N ASP A 163 20.76 -0.99 -1.62
CA ASP A 163 21.95 -1.05 -2.48
C ASP A 163 21.89 -2.25 -3.45
N GLU A 164 21.45 -3.41 -2.97
CA GLU A 164 21.31 -4.60 -3.82
C GLU A 164 20.19 -4.46 -4.85
N ILE A 165 19.04 -3.85 -4.50
CA ILE A 165 17.99 -3.53 -5.48
C ILE A 165 18.54 -2.61 -6.56
N LYS A 166 19.24 -1.52 -6.18
CA LYS A 166 19.71 -0.51 -7.14
C LYS A 166 20.77 -1.05 -8.09
N LYS A 167 21.53 -2.07 -7.71
CA LYS A 167 22.46 -2.77 -8.62
C LYS A 167 21.73 -3.52 -9.76
N VAL A 168 20.57 -4.09 -9.48
CA VAL A 168 19.86 -4.99 -10.42
C VAL A 168 18.62 -4.38 -11.07
N SER A 169 18.05 -3.34 -10.45
CA SER A 169 16.90 -2.59 -10.92
C SER A 169 17.02 -1.11 -10.52
N PRO A 170 17.92 -0.34 -11.16
CA PRO A 170 18.23 1.03 -10.78
C PRO A 170 17.04 2.00 -10.87
N SER A 171 16.05 1.69 -11.71
CA SER A 171 14.83 2.50 -11.87
C SER A 171 13.76 2.23 -10.81
N THR A 172 13.81 1.10 -10.10
CA THR A 172 12.86 0.78 -9.02
C THR A 172 12.98 1.82 -7.91
N GLN A 173 11.87 2.46 -7.56
CA GLN A 173 11.82 3.41 -6.45
C GLN A 173 11.59 2.64 -5.15
N VAL A 174 12.54 2.72 -4.22
CA VAL A 174 12.57 1.99 -2.95
C VAL A 174 12.26 2.95 -1.80
N PHE A 175 11.30 2.58 -0.96
CA PHE A 175 10.78 3.43 0.10
C PHE A 175 10.42 2.61 1.34
N THR A 176 10.15 3.29 2.46
CA THR A 176 9.63 2.68 3.68
C THR A 176 8.39 3.43 4.18
N ILE A 177 7.58 2.78 5.01
CA ILE A 177 6.26 3.27 5.40
C ILE A 177 6.17 3.44 6.91
N PHE A 178 5.68 4.59 7.35
CA PHE A 178 5.39 4.89 8.75
C PHE A 178 3.87 5.04 8.98
N GLN A 179 3.39 4.61 10.13
CA GLN A 179 2.03 4.88 10.59
C GLN A 179 1.97 6.31 11.14
N LEU A 180 1.30 7.22 10.43
CA LEU A 180 1.35 8.67 10.70
C LEU A 180 0.82 9.05 12.08
N GLU A 181 -0.32 8.48 12.48
CA GLU A 181 -0.95 8.79 13.77
C GLU A 181 -0.05 8.44 14.95
N LYS A 182 0.73 7.35 14.84
CA LYS A 182 1.68 6.88 15.84
C LYS A 182 2.95 7.71 15.84
N MET A 183 3.43 8.16 14.68
CA MET A 183 4.52 9.14 14.59
C MET A 183 4.15 10.40 15.37
N LYS A 184 2.95 10.94 15.13
CA LYS A 184 2.43 12.12 15.83
C LYS A 184 2.26 11.89 17.34
N GLN A 185 1.70 10.74 17.74
CA GLN A 185 1.45 10.46 19.17
C GLN A 185 2.72 10.27 19.99
N LYS A 186 3.76 9.68 19.39
CA LYS A 186 5.03 9.41 20.08
C LYS A 186 6.10 10.47 19.87
N GLU A 187 5.89 11.38 18.93
CA GLU A 187 6.90 12.34 18.44
C GLU A 187 8.16 11.65 17.87
N ASP A 188 8.00 10.46 17.29
CA ASP A 188 9.09 9.61 16.77
C ASP A 188 9.62 10.06 15.39
N TRP A 189 9.49 11.35 15.05
CA TRP A 189 9.87 11.91 13.75
C TRP A 189 11.33 11.70 13.37
N ASN A 190 12.22 11.59 14.36
CA ASN A 190 13.64 11.32 14.15
C ASN A 190 13.89 9.94 13.49
N LEU A 191 12.94 9.01 13.52
CA LEU A 191 13.10 7.73 12.83
C LEU A 191 13.24 7.89 11.31
N ILE A 192 12.70 8.96 10.73
CA ILE A 192 12.79 9.23 9.29
C ILE A 192 14.25 9.39 8.86
N SER A 193 15.10 10.02 9.68
CA SER A 193 16.52 10.21 9.33
C SER A 193 17.32 8.90 9.30
N ASN A 194 16.80 7.81 9.88
CA ASN A 194 17.47 6.51 9.80
C ASN A 194 17.33 5.86 8.41
N PHE A 195 16.48 6.41 7.54
CA PHE A 195 16.18 5.89 6.20
C PHE A 195 16.60 6.88 5.10
N GLU A 196 17.80 7.46 5.22
CA GLU A 196 18.30 8.48 4.28
C GLU A 196 18.35 8.00 2.82
N LYS A 197 18.58 6.70 2.59
CA LYS A 197 18.64 6.13 1.24
C LYS A 197 17.27 5.99 0.57
N ALA A 198 16.16 6.04 1.32
CA ALA A 198 14.84 5.91 0.72
C ALA A 198 14.61 7.00 -0.34
N ASP A 199 14.14 6.61 -1.52
CA ASP A 199 13.87 7.55 -2.63
C ASP A 199 12.76 8.54 -2.23
N PHE A 200 11.81 8.09 -1.41
CA PHE A 200 10.76 8.88 -0.80
C PHE A 200 10.30 8.22 0.52
N ILE A 201 9.50 8.92 1.32
CA ILE A 201 8.91 8.38 2.55
C ILE A 201 7.41 8.20 2.36
N ALA A 202 6.87 7.06 2.78
CA ALA A 202 5.46 6.80 2.72
C ALA A 202 4.82 6.80 4.10
N PHE A 203 3.52 7.07 4.15
CA PHE A 203 2.71 6.96 5.34
C PHE A 203 1.44 6.15 5.10
N THR A 204 1.03 5.39 6.10
CA THR A 204 -0.39 5.06 6.29
C THR A 204 -1.04 6.15 7.14
N THR A 205 -2.30 6.47 6.89
CA THR A 205 -3.05 7.45 7.68
C THR A 205 -4.50 7.03 7.87
N TYR A 206 -4.90 7.00 9.14
CA TYR A 206 -6.25 6.67 9.60
C TYR A 206 -6.71 7.66 10.67
N PRO A 207 -7.05 8.92 10.29
CA PRO A 207 -7.39 9.95 11.28
C PRO A 207 -8.62 9.60 12.14
N ILE A 208 -9.45 8.67 11.70
CA ILE A 208 -10.59 8.13 12.46
C ILE A 208 -10.20 7.51 13.81
N ILE A 209 -8.94 7.08 13.97
CA ILE A 209 -8.42 6.55 15.23
C ILE A 209 -8.37 7.66 16.31
N ILE A 210 -8.27 8.93 15.88
CA ILE A 210 -8.13 10.10 16.75
C ILE A 210 -9.41 10.94 16.76
N TYR A 211 -10.05 11.12 15.59
CA TYR A 211 -11.17 12.02 15.40
C TYR A 211 -12.47 11.26 15.14
N GLN A 212 -13.54 11.67 15.81
CA GLN A 212 -14.86 11.04 15.66
C GLN A 212 -15.55 11.38 14.33
N THR A 213 -15.21 12.52 13.72
CA THR A 213 -15.77 12.99 12.45
C THR A 213 -14.71 13.70 11.63
N PRO A 214 -14.80 13.71 10.28
CA PRO A 214 -13.80 14.35 9.42
C PRO A 214 -13.69 15.86 9.65
N SER A 215 -14.80 16.53 9.96
CA SER A 215 -14.81 17.97 10.25
C SER A 215 -13.88 18.36 11.40
N LYS A 216 -13.58 17.45 12.34
CA LYS A 216 -12.69 17.68 13.48
C LYS A 216 -11.19 17.53 13.16
N ILE A 217 -10.83 17.00 11.99
CA ILE A 217 -9.43 16.92 11.57
C ILE A 217 -8.90 18.36 11.38
N PRO A 218 -7.77 18.75 11.97
CA PRO A 218 -7.18 20.08 11.75
C PRO A 218 -6.78 20.31 10.28
N ASP A 219 -6.89 21.53 9.78
CA ASP A 219 -6.51 21.84 8.40
C ASP A 219 -5.01 21.68 8.13
N ASN A 220 -4.20 21.82 9.17
CA ASN A 220 -2.75 21.64 9.13
C ASN A 220 -2.31 20.18 9.39
N TYR A 221 -3.23 19.22 9.45
CA TYR A 221 -2.97 17.86 9.94
C TYR A 221 -1.81 17.15 9.20
N TYR A 222 -1.74 17.28 7.87
CA TYR A 222 -0.67 16.69 7.06
C TYR A 222 0.53 17.62 6.86
N SER A 223 0.36 18.95 7.00
CA SER A 223 1.44 19.93 6.80
C SER A 223 2.59 19.79 7.80
N GLU A 224 2.38 19.11 8.93
CA GLU A 224 3.47 18.78 9.85
C GLU A 224 4.53 17.90 9.17
N ILE A 225 4.15 17.00 8.25
CA ILE A 225 5.10 16.09 7.58
C ILE A 225 6.19 16.89 6.88
N THR A 226 5.84 17.98 6.19
CA THR A 226 6.79 18.82 5.45
C THR A 226 7.72 19.63 6.36
N GLN A 227 7.40 19.74 7.65
CA GLN A 227 8.27 20.33 8.66
C GLN A 227 9.28 19.32 9.21
N LYS A 228 9.03 18.02 9.04
CA LYS A 228 9.82 16.92 9.62
C LYS A 228 10.74 16.23 8.61
N THR A 229 10.46 16.38 7.32
CA THR A 229 11.32 15.84 6.25
C THR A 229 11.16 16.64 4.96
N SER A 230 12.24 16.72 4.18
CA SER A 230 12.26 17.28 2.83
C SER A 230 12.12 16.22 1.73
N LYS A 231 12.07 14.94 2.09
CA LYS A 231 11.86 13.85 1.12
C LYS A 231 10.46 13.97 0.51
N GLN A 232 10.32 13.54 -0.75
CA GLN A 232 9.00 13.37 -1.36
C GLN A 232 8.16 12.41 -0.49
N ILE A 233 6.85 12.63 -0.44
CA ILE A 233 5.93 11.88 0.42
C ILE A 233 4.97 11.04 -0.43
N ALA A 234 4.55 9.89 0.06
CA ALA A 234 3.42 9.14 -0.50
C ALA A 234 2.47 8.66 0.61
N PHE A 235 1.23 8.36 0.25
CA PHE A 235 0.31 7.66 1.14
C PHE A 235 0.01 6.28 0.58
N THR A 236 0.40 5.22 1.28
CA THR A 236 0.19 3.83 0.85
C THR A 236 -1.12 3.24 1.33
N GLU A 237 -1.68 3.83 2.38
CA GLU A 237 -3.00 3.50 2.89
C GLU A 237 -3.66 4.76 3.46
N VAL A 238 -4.86 5.06 2.97
CA VAL A 238 -5.71 6.15 3.41
C VAL A 238 -7.10 5.57 3.62
N GLY A 239 -7.68 5.79 4.79
CA GLY A 239 -8.98 5.19 5.09
C GLY A 239 -9.84 5.96 6.08
N TRP A 240 -11.14 5.95 5.79
CA TRP A 240 -12.20 6.32 6.71
C TRP A 240 -13.37 5.35 6.54
N GLN A 241 -13.98 4.93 7.65
CA GLN A 241 -15.07 3.96 7.60
C GLN A 241 -16.33 4.56 6.94
N ARG A 242 -17.10 3.75 6.24
CA ARG A 242 -18.39 4.16 5.71
C ARG A 242 -19.42 4.21 6.83
N LYS A 243 -19.57 5.40 7.44
CA LYS A 243 -20.56 5.68 8.47
C LYS A 243 -21.14 7.06 8.27
N ASP A 244 -22.46 7.12 8.06
CA ASP A 244 -23.14 8.34 7.64
C ASP A 244 -22.37 8.96 6.44
N ASN A 245 -22.53 10.23 6.10
CA ASN A 245 -21.80 10.81 4.96
C ASN A 245 -20.28 11.01 5.19
N GLN A 246 -19.71 10.44 6.26
CA GLN A 246 -18.37 10.81 6.73
C GLN A 246 -17.24 10.33 5.81
N GLN A 247 -17.40 9.22 5.10
CA GLN A 247 -16.35 8.75 4.19
C GLN A 247 -16.17 9.74 3.02
N VAL A 248 -17.27 10.24 2.46
CA VAL A 248 -17.29 11.33 1.45
C VAL A 248 -16.68 12.61 2.01
N GLU A 249 -17.13 13.05 3.19
CA GLU A 249 -16.58 14.25 3.85
C GLU A 249 -15.07 14.13 4.09
N PHE A 250 -14.60 12.94 4.46
CA PHE A 250 -13.18 12.67 4.66
C PHE A 250 -12.41 12.74 3.35
N ILE A 251 -12.88 12.11 2.26
CA ILE A 251 -12.20 12.15 0.96
C ILE A 251 -12.04 13.59 0.48
N LYS A 252 -13.12 14.40 0.56
CA LYS A 252 -13.09 15.83 0.22
C LYS A 252 -12.08 16.59 1.06
N LYS A 253 -12.13 16.39 2.39
CA LYS A 253 -11.19 17.06 3.29
C LYS A 253 -9.76 16.63 3.01
N PHE A 254 -9.49 15.33 2.93
CA PHE A 254 -8.18 14.75 2.65
C PHE A 254 -7.59 15.31 1.36
N SER A 255 -8.37 15.40 0.27
CA SER A 255 -7.92 16.00 -0.99
C SER A 255 -7.38 17.43 -0.80
N ILE A 256 -8.12 18.26 -0.04
CA ILE A 256 -7.73 19.64 0.26
C ILE A 256 -6.49 19.68 1.16
N ILE A 257 -6.51 19.01 2.32
CA ILE A 257 -5.48 19.19 3.34
C ILE A 257 -4.17 18.44 3.03
N SER A 258 -4.23 17.35 2.25
CA SER A 258 -3.04 16.62 1.79
C SER A 258 -2.31 17.32 0.64
N SER A 259 -2.95 18.26 -0.06
CA SER A 259 -2.32 19.05 -1.14
C SER A 259 -1.06 19.79 -0.67
N SER A 260 -1.02 20.20 0.61
CA SER A 260 0.13 20.84 1.24
C SER A 260 1.41 20.00 1.25
N VAL A 261 1.29 18.68 1.09
CA VAL A 261 2.39 17.72 1.18
C VAL A 261 2.95 17.34 -0.20
N ASN A 262 2.30 17.76 -1.30
CA ASN A 262 2.67 17.43 -2.68
C ASN A 262 3.04 15.93 -2.84
N SER A 263 2.10 15.06 -2.46
CA SER A 263 2.33 13.62 -2.42
C SER A 263 2.58 13.04 -3.81
N LYS A 264 3.55 12.13 -3.91
CA LYS A 264 3.86 11.33 -5.10
C LYS A 264 2.68 10.49 -5.56
N PHE A 265 2.01 9.83 -4.60
CA PHE A 265 0.77 9.11 -4.84
C PHE A 265 -0.04 8.96 -3.55
N LYS A 266 -1.32 8.58 -3.69
CA LYS A 266 -2.27 8.31 -2.62
C LYS A 266 -3.02 7.00 -2.90
N ILE A 267 -2.93 6.02 -2.01
CA ILE A 267 -3.62 4.74 -2.17
C ILE A 267 -4.70 4.63 -1.10
N TRP A 268 -5.94 4.46 -1.53
CA TRP A 268 -7.05 4.18 -0.63
C TRP A 268 -6.98 2.72 -0.16
N THR A 269 -7.24 2.50 1.13
CA THR A 269 -6.96 1.21 1.77
C THR A 269 -7.67 0.04 1.09
N PHE A 270 -8.97 0.14 0.79
CA PHE A 270 -9.72 -0.95 0.15
C PHE A 270 -10.69 -0.47 -0.93
N LEU A 271 -10.76 -1.20 -2.05
CA LEU A 271 -11.83 -1.00 -3.03
C LEU A 271 -13.15 -1.53 -2.49
N TYR A 272 -13.18 -2.78 -2.02
CA TYR A 272 -14.37 -3.40 -1.45
C TYR A 272 -14.25 -3.58 0.07
N ASP A 273 -15.39 -3.54 0.77
CA ASP A 273 -15.45 -3.87 2.20
C ASP A 273 -14.89 -5.26 2.49
N GLN A 274 -13.99 -5.33 3.47
CA GLN A 274 -13.23 -6.53 3.81
C GLN A 274 -13.77 -7.20 5.08
N ASN A 275 -13.62 -8.53 5.15
CA ASN A 275 -13.96 -9.28 6.37
C ASN A 275 -12.85 -9.11 7.43
N THR A 276 -12.79 -7.94 8.04
CA THR A 276 -11.83 -7.55 9.08
C THR A 276 -12.55 -6.94 10.28
N ILE A 277 -11.82 -6.35 11.21
CA ILE A 277 -12.35 -5.66 12.39
C ILE A 277 -12.79 -4.22 12.07
N SER A 278 -13.70 -3.69 12.88
CA SER A 278 -14.04 -2.25 12.87
C SER A 278 -12.85 -1.41 13.37
N PRO A 279 -12.62 -0.20 12.83
CA PRO A 279 -13.39 0.48 11.77
C PRO A 279 -13.06 0.05 10.33
N PHE A 280 -12.06 -0.82 10.13
CA PHE A 280 -11.50 -1.16 8.81
C PHE A 280 -12.45 -1.97 7.92
N ASN A 281 -13.36 -2.74 8.51
CA ASN A 281 -14.28 -3.62 7.80
C ASN A 281 -15.25 -2.91 6.85
N THR A 282 -15.43 -1.60 7.01
CA THR A 282 -16.29 -0.76 6.18
C THR A 282 -15.53 0.38 5.51
N MET A 283 -14.19 0.27 5.40
CA MET A 283 -13.35 1.28 4.73
C MET A 283 -13.29 1.08 3.20
N GLY A 284 -13.98 0.09 2.64
CA GLY A 284 -14.11 -0.03 1.19
C GLY A 284 -14.73 1.24 0.61
N LEU A 285 -14.30 1.62 -0.59
CA LEU A 285 -15.05 2.58 -1.41
C LEU A 285 -16.40 1.99 -1.83
N LEU A 286 -16.47 0.66 -1.98
CA LEU A 286 -17.63 -0.10 -2.43
C LEU A 286 -18.02 -1.19 -1.43
N GLN A 287 -19.31 -1.46 -1.30
CA GLN A 287 -19.78 -2.73 -0.73
C GLN A 287 -19.53 -3.87 -1.74
N LYS A 288 -19.53 -5.12 -1.27
CA LYS A 288 -19.19 -6.29 -2.10
C LYS A 288 -20.00 -6.45 -3.40
N ASN A 289 -21.21 -5.89 -3.50
CA ASN A 289 -22.05 -5.99 -4.70
C ASN A 289 -22.41 -4.62 -5.27
N GLN A 290 -21.62 -3.60 -4.96
CA GLN A 290 -21.90 -2.23 -5.31
C GLN A 290 -20.97 -1.80 -6.45
N GLU A 291 -21.56 -1.35 -7.56
CA GLU A 291 -20.81 -0.85 -8.72
C GLU A 291 -20.32 0.59 -8.53
N THR A 292 -21.09 1.43 -7.84
CA THR A 292 -20.70 2.81 -7.54
C THR A 292 -21.19 3.24 -6.17
N SER A 293 -20.49 4.18 -5.54
CA SER A 293 -20.90 4.85 -4.31
C SER A 293 -20.47 6.32 -4.37
N GLU A 294 -21.09 7.19 -3.56
CA GLU A 294 -20.64 8.58 -3.47
C GLU A 294 -19.17 8.68 -3.05
N SER A 295 -18.68 7.80 -2.16
CA SER A 295 -17.27 7.78 -1.77
C SER A 295 -16.36 7.39 -2.94
N PHE A 296 -16.78 6.42 -3.75
CA PHE A 296 -16.04 5.99 -4.94
C PHE A 296 -15.95 7.13 -5.95
N GLU A 297 -17.07 7.77 -6.28
CA GLU A 297 -17.13 8.92 -7.20
C GLU A 297 -16.31 10.11 -6.70
N GLU A 298 -16.28 10.35 -5.38
CA GLU A 298 -15.45 11.40 -4.81
C GLU A 298 -13.97 11.08 -4.87
N TRP A 299 -13.57 9.80 -4.71
CA TRP A 299 -12.19 9.38 -4.90
C TRP A 299 -11.75 9.49 -6.37
N GLU A 300 -12.63 9.23 -7.33
CA GLU A 300 -12.34 9.44 -8.76
C GLU A 300 -11.99 10.89 -9.10
N LYS A 301 -12.44 11.87 -8.31
CA LYS A 301 -12.20 13.31 -8.53
C LYS A 301 -10.89 13.85 -7.95
N ILE A 302 -10.24 13.12 -7.03
CA ILE A 302 -9.06 13.63 -6.29
C ILE A 302 -7.74 13.55 -7.06
#